data_AF-A0A2V2FUS9-F1
#
_entry.id   AF-A0A2V2FUS9-F1
#
_cell.length_a   1.000
_cell.length_b   1.000
_cell.length_c   1.000
_cell.angle_alpha   90.00
_cell.angle_beta   90.00
_cell.angle_gamma   90.00
#
_symmetry.space_group_name_H-M   'P 1'
#
loop_
_entity.id
_entity.type
_entity.pdbx_description
1 polymer ?
#
loop_
_entity_poly.entity_id
_entity_poly.type
_entity_poly.pdbx_seq_one_letter_code
_entity_poly.pdbx_strand_id
1 'polypeptide(L)'
;MSKKKNDLFDSIDDLFNTLNSEETAKAITDTVSNVGSEIKHSINESLKKNGYDNFGEYINANFSSSKERRRPQARRAYQTRRNFDSRYEYFMDALMSVHYDLKYRGYFKEGHQEAIHTYLVLAENYKTNLDALNLRLRNEIKDLKAVMRKQKKDAWNEGYLNGLEYIGRSLKNSKVYMMNKIQMELSMQ
;
A
#
# COMPACT_ATOMS: atom_id res chain seq x y z
N MET A 1 13.63 -4.18 -73.81
CA MET A 1 12.84 -3.24 -73.00
C MET A 1 12.11 -4.03 -71.91
N SER A 2 12.67 -4.13 -70.70
CA SER A 2 12.36 -3.28 -69.53
C SER A 2 10.91 -3.40 -69.02
N LYS A 3 10.45 -4.60 -68.64
CA LYS A 3 9.13 -4.78 -67.97
C LYS A 3 9.18 -5.41 -66.57
N LYS A 4 10.26 -6.08 -66.17
CA LYS A 4 10.36 -6.76 -64.85
C LYS A 4 10.88 -5.89 -63.69
N LYS A 5 11.44 -4.70 -63.97
CA LYS A 5 11.95 -3.80 -62.91
C LYS A 5 10.86 -2.90 -62.31
N ASN A 6 9.77 -2.62 -63.02
CA ASN A 6 8.72 -1.71 -62.55
C ASN A 6 7.79 -2.39 -61.53
N ASP A 7 7.45 -3.67 -61.71
CA ASP A 7 6.51 -4.37 -60.81
C ASP A 7 6.98 -4.41 -59.34
N LEU A 8 8.30 -4.41 -59.06
CA LEU A 8 8.83 -4.39 -57.70
C LEU A 8 8.76 -2.99 -57.08
N PHE A 9 8.99 -1.94 -57.87
CA PHE A 9 8.88 -0.57 -57.39
C PHE A 9 7.41 -0.16 -57.21
N ASP A 10 6.54 -0.56 -58.14
CA ASP A 10 5.09 -0.33 -58.04
C ASP A 10 4.49 -1.07 -56.84
N SER A 11 4.94 -2.30 -56.54
CA SER A 11 4.49 -3.03 -55.35
C SER A 11 5.07 -2.51 -54.05
N ILE A 12 6.29 -1.95 -54.04
CA ILE A 12 6.84 -1.24 -52.87
C ILE A 12 6.09 0.08 -52.65
N ASP A 13 5.77 0.82 -53.72
CA ASP A 13 5.01 2.07 -53.66
C ASP A 13 3.56 1.82 -53.23
N ASP A 14 2.92 0.75 -53.70
CA ASP A 14 1.61 0.33 -53.21
C ASP A 14 1.67 -0.08 -51.73
N LEU A 15 2.72 -0.76 -51.29
CA LEU A 15 2.92 -1.13 -49.88
C LEU A 15 3.16 0.13 -49.02
N PHE A 16 3.91 1.11 -49.53
CA PHE A 16 4.11 2.42 -48.89
C PHE A 16 2.83 3.26 -48.86
N ASN A 17 2.03 3.25 -49.93
CA ASN A 17 0.75 3.96 -49.99
C ASN A 17 -0.30 3.33 -49.07
N THR A 18 -0.26 2.00 -48.93
CA THR A 18 -1.11 1.28 -47.98
C THR A 18 -0.67 1.52 -46.54
N LEU A 19 0.62 1.75 -46.27
CA LEU A 19 1.14 2.17 -44.96
C LEU A 19 0.88 3.66 -44.65
N ASN A 20 0.82 4.51 -45.69
CA ASN A 20 0.54 5.94 -45.59
C ASN A 20 -0.96 6.28 -45.61
N SER A 21 -1.84 5.28 -45.73
CA SER A 21 -3.27 5.54 -45.60
C SER A 21 -3.55 5.97 -44.15
N GLU A 22 -4.34 7.05 -43.99
CA GLU A 22 -4.66 7.62 -42.67
C GLU A 22 -5.25 6.56 -41.72
N GLU A 23 -5.97 5.58 -42.27
CA GLU A 23 -6.63 4.51 -41.53
C GLU A 23 -5.64 3.44 -41.01
N THR A 24 -4.64 3.03 -41.79
CA THR A 24 -3.56 2.15 -41.32
C THR A 24 -2.60 2.87 -40.39
N ALA A 25 -2.26 4.13 -40.67
CA ALA A 25 -1.47 4.96 -39.76
C ALA A 25 -2.17 5.14 -38.40
N LYS A 26 -3.49 5.35 -38.40
CA LYS A 26 -4.32 5.43 -37.20
C LYS A 26 -4.40 4.07 -36.49
N ALA A 27 -4.62 2.96 -37.20
CA ALA A 27 -4.64 1.63 -36.60
C ALA A 27 -3.29 1.24 -35.96
N ILE A 28 -2.17 1.60 -36.60
CA ILE A 28 -0.82 1.41 -36.04
C ILE A 28 -0.64 2.27 -34.79
N THR A 29 -1.05 3.55 -34.85
CA THR A 29 -0.95 4.48 -33.71
C THR A 29 -1.80 4.01 -32.53
N ASP A 30 -3.04 3.58 -32.78
CA ASP A 30 -3.95 3.03 -31.78
C ASP A 30 -3.39 1.73 -31.18
N THR A 31 -2.84 0.84 -32.01
CA THR A 31 -2.20 -0.40 -31.53
C THR A 31 -0.98 -0.11 -30.67
N VAL A 32 -0.10 0.79 -31.09
CA VAL A 32 1.09 1.20 -30.33
C VAL A 32 0.69 1.89 -29.02
N SER A 33 -0.34 2.73 -29.05
CA SER A 33 -0.90 3.37 -27.86
C SER A 33 -1.46 2.33 -26.88
N ASN A 34 -2.22 1.35 -27.39
CA ASN A 34 -2.78 0.26 -26.60
C ASN A 34 -1.68 -0.59 -25.97
N VAL A 35 -0.69 -1.05 -26.75
CA VAL A 35 0.46 -1.81 -26.25
C VAL A 35 1.24 -1.00 -25.21
N GLY A 36 1.46 0.30 -25.46
CA GLY A 36 2.09 1.20 -24.50
C GLY A 36 1.31 1.31 -23.19
N SER A 37 -0.02 1.38 -23.27
CA SER A 37 -0.90 1.43 -22.10
C SER A 37 -0.87 0.13 -21.30
N GLU A 38 -0.86 -1.03 -21.96
CA GLU A 38 -0.78 -2.35 -21.32
C GLU A 38 0.57 -2.58 -20.64
N ILE A 39 1.67 -2.21 -21.30
CA ILE A 39 3.01 -2.26 -20.71
C ILE A 39 3.08 -1.37 -19.47
N LYS A 40 2.59 -0.13 -19.57
CA LYS A 40 2.54 0.79 -18.44
C LYS A 40 1.70 0.23 -17.29
N HIS A 41 0.54 -0.38 -17.58
CA HIS A 41 -0.29 -1.01 -16.58
C HIS A 41 0.43 -2.18 -15.90
N SER A 42 1.04 -3.08 -16.67
CA SER A 42 1.81 -4.23 -16.17
C SER A 42 2.98 -3.80 -15.28
N ILE A 43 3.71 -2.75 -15.68
CA ILE A 43 4.80 -2.17 -14.88
C ILE A 43 4.23 -1.60 -13.57
N ASN A 44 3.16 -0.81 -13.63
CA ASN A 44 2.54 -0.23 -12.43
C ASN A 44 2.01 -1.32 -11.47
N GLU A 45 1.38 -2.37 -11.99
CA GLU A 45 0.91 -3.51 -11.20
C GLU A 45 2.07 -4.22 -10.51
N SER A 46 3.16 -4.46 -11.24
CA SER A 46 4.37 -5.05 -10.67
C SER A 46 4.96 -4.17 -9.57
N LEU A 47 5.04 -2.86 -9.78
CA LEU A 47 5.53 -1.90 -8.78
C LEU A 47 4.66 -1.90 -7.52
N LYS A 48 3.33 -1.83 -7.68
CA LYS A 48 2.37 -1.86 -6.57
C LYS A 48 2.47 -3.15 -5.76
N LYS A 49 2.59 -4.31 -6.44
CA LYS A 49 2.83 -5.62 -5.78
C LYS A 49 4.12 -5.65 -4.99
N ASN A 50 5.14 -4.90 -5.44
CA ASN A 50 6.42 -4.80 -4.75
C ASN A 50 6.47 -3.67 -3.70
N GLY A 51 5.35 -2.98 -3.47
CA GLY A 51 5.20 -1.98 -2.42
C GLY A 51 5.57 -0.56 -2.83
N TYR A 52 5.50 -0.22 -4.13
CA TYR A 52 5.80 1.12 -4.65
C TYR A 52 4.60 1.67 -5.45
N ASP A 53 4.29 2.96 -5.31
CA ASP A 53 3.16 3.56 -6.04
C ASP A 53 3.54 3.91 -7.49
N ASN A 54 4.83 4.15 -7.75
CA ASN A 54 5.36 4.48 -9.07
C ASN A 54 6.85 4.15 -9.20
N PHE A 55 7.37 4.22 -10.43
CA PHE A 55 8.75 3.86 -10.74
C PHE A 55 9.78 4.80 -10.08
N GLY A 56 9.45 6.10 -9.95
CA GLY A 56 10.32 7.07 -9.28
C GLY A 56 10.57 6.71 -7.82
N GLU A 57 9.55 6.23 -7.11
CA GLU A 57 9.68 5.73 -5.74
C GLU A 57 10.55 4.48 -5.65
N TYR A 58 10.41 3.55 -6.61
CA TYR A 58 11.24 2.35 -6.69
C TYR A 58 12.73 2.71 -6.88
N ILE A 59 13.04 3.64 -7.78
CA ILE A 59 14.40 4.13 -7.97
C ILE A 59 14.90 4.82 -6.70
N ASN A 60 14.14 5.79 -6.18
CA ASN A 60 14.55 6.52 -4.98
C ASN A 60 14.82 5.57 -3.79
N ALA A 61 13.96 4.58 -3.56
CA ALA A 61 14.13 3.62 -2.47
C ALA A 61 15.32 2.67 -2.62
N ASN A 62 15.80 2.41 -3.85
CA ASN A 62 16.94 1.53 -4.11
C ASN A 62 18.27 2.27 -4.26
N PHE A 63 18.22 3.54 -4.66
CA PHE A 63 19.41 4.40 -4.81
C PHE A 63 19.65 5.32 -3.61
N SER A 64 18.68 5.52 -2.71
CA SER A 64 18.93 6.19 -1.44
C SER A 64 19.73 5.26 -0.52
N SER A 65 21.01 5.55 -0.31
CA SER A 65 21.80 4.90 0.73
C SER A 65 21.25 5.29 2.11
N SER A 66 21.24 4.33 3.05
CA SER A 66 21.36 4.58 4.51
C SER A 66 20.14 4.72 5.43
N LYS A 67 18.92 4.30 5.09
CA LYS A 67 17.91 4.08 6.17
C LYS A 67 17.45 2.64 6.20
N GLU A 68 17.65 2.00 7.36
CA GLU A 68 16.93 0.78 7.73
C GLU A 68 15.45 1.00 7.41
N ARG A 69 14.95 0.24 6.44
CA ARG A 69 13.57 0.35 5.96
C ARG A 69 12.65 -0.12 7.08
N ARG A 70 11.79 0.75 7.61
CA ARG A 70 10.96 0.43 8.77
C ARG A 70 9.53 0.12 8.32
N ARG A 71 8.97 -0.95 8.88
CA ARG A 71 7.54 -1.21 8.79
C ARG A 71 6.74 -0.02 9.34
N PRO A 72 5.48 0.18 8.93
CA PRO A 72 4.67 1.29 9.39
C PRO A 72 4.64 1.42 10.91
N GLN A 73 4.81 2.65 11.38
CA GLN A 73 4.89 3.00 12.81
C GLN A 73 4.15 4.30 13.08
N ALA A 74 3.73 4.50 14.33
CA ALA A 74 3.31 5.81 14.81
C ALA A 74 4.48 6.80 14.66
N ARG A 75 4.19 8.04 14.24
CA ARG A 75 5.21 9.08 14.25
C ARG A 75 5.71 9.35 15.67
N ARG A 76 7.00 9.09 15.93
CA ARG A 76 7.66 9.30 17.25
C ARG A 76 7.44 10.69 17.85
N ALA A 77 7.30 11.72 17.02
CA ALA A 77 7.09 13.10 17.47
C ALA A 77 5.75 13.34 18.21
N TYR A 78 4.78 12.44 18.07
CA TYR A 78 3.45 12.59 18.68
C TYR A 78 3.34 11.98 20.08
N GLN A 79 4.14 10.95 20.38
CA GLN A 79 4.05 10.20 21.64
C GLN A 79 4.59 10.97 22.86
N THR A 80 5.41 12.01 22.65
CA THR A 80 6.09 12.73 23.75
C THR A 80 5.45 14.06 24.13
N ARG A 81 4.45 14.54 23.39
CA ARG A 81 3.86 15.88 23.61
C ARG A 81 2.36 15.90 23.93
N ARG A 82 1.65 14.78 23.79
CA ARG A 82 0.21 14.71 24.07
C ARG A 82 -0.04 13.99 25.39
N ASN A 83 -0.83 14.63 26.24
CA ASN A 83 -1.43 14.00 27.40
C ASN A 83 -2.80 13.47 26.96
N PHE A 84 -3.08 12.19 27.21
CA PHE A 84 -4.35 11.56 26.82
C PHE A 84 -5.17 11.27 28.07
N ASP A 85 -6.47 11.52 28.02
CA ASP A 85 -7.37 11.35 29.16
C ASP A 85 -7.98 9.95 29.21
N SER A 86 -7.97 9.23 28.09
CA SER A 86 -8.44 7.84 28.04
C SER A 86 -7.58 6.94 27.15
N ARG A 87 -7.67 5.62 27.40
CA ARG A 87 -7.08 4.59 26.51
C ARG A 87 -7.56 4.77 25.07
N TYR A 88 -8.82 5.10 24.89
CA TYR A 88 -9.46 5.25 23.58
C TYR A 88 -8.87 6.45 22.80
N GLU A 89 -8.67 7.61 23.44
CA GLU A 89 -8.04 8.76 22.79
C GLU A 89 -6.61 8.45 22.33
N TYR A 90 -5.80 7.84 23.20
CA TYR A 90 -4.46 7.38 22.83
C TYR A 90 -4.52 6.45 21.62
N PHE A 91 -5.44 5.49 21.66
CA PHE A 91 -5.57 4.47 20.62
C PHE A 91 -5.96 5.08 19.27
N MET A 92 -6.95 5.98 19.25
CA MET A 92 -7.36 6.68 18.02
C MET A 92 -6.22 7.54 17.46
N ASP A 93 -5.51 8.28 18.31
CA ASP A 93 -4.35 9.08 17.89
C ASP A 93 -3.24 8.22 17.28
N ALA A 94 -2.95 7.07 17.88
CA ALA A 94 -1.97 6.13 17.35
C ALA A 94 -2.37 5.65 15.94
N LEU A 95 -3.63 5.28 15.73
CA LEU A 95 -4.11 4.81 14.43
C LEU A 95 -4.11 5.91 13.35
N MET A 96 -4.36 7.16 13.72
CA MET A 96 -4.36 8.30 12.79
C MET A 96 -2.95 8.82 12.44
N SER A 97 -1.91 8.44 13.19
CA SER A 97 -0.55 8.99 13.06
C SER A 97 0.46 8.06 12.37
N VAL A 98 -0.04 7.07 11.62
CA VAL A 98 0.78 6.08 10.91
C VAL A 98 1.55 6.69 9.75
N HIS A 99 2.84 6.37 9.66
CA HIS A 99 3.70 6.76 8.55
C HIS A 99 4.23 5.55 7.77
N TYR A 100 4.37 5.71 6.44
CA TYR A 100 4.79 4.67 5.52
C TYR A 100 6.08 5.07 4.78
N ASP A 101 7.12 4.25 4.93
CA ASP A 101 8.32 4.33 4.10
C ASP A 101 8.01 3.94 2.65
N LEU A 102 8.84 4.39 1.70
CA LEU A 102 8.62 4.20 0.26
C LEU A 102 8.40 2.74 -0.16
N LYS A 103 9.08 1.77 0.46
CA LYS A 103 8.98 0.34 0.16
C LYS A 103 7.67 -0.30 0.66
N TYR A 104 6.96 0.35 1.58
CA TYR A 104 5.73 -0.17 2.19
C TYR A 104 4.50 0.61 1.69
N ARG A 105 4.49 0.96 0.40
CA ARG A 105 3.40 1.61 -0.34
C ARG A 105 2.67 0.59 -1.23
N GLY A 106 1.99 1.04 -2.29
CA GLY A 106 1.23 0.17 -3.18
C GLY A 106 0.19 -0.67 -2.44
N TYR A 107 0.01 -1.91 -2.88
CA TYR A 107 -0.98 -2.83 -2.30
C TYR A 107 -0.77 -3.10 -0.81
N PHE A 108 0.48 -3.08 -0.34
CA PHE A 108 0.77 -3.22 1.08
C PHE A 108 0.17 -2.08 1.92
N LYS A 109 0.33 -0.83 1.47
CA LYS A 109 -0.26 0.31 2.16
C LYS A 109 -1.77 0.27 2.09
N GLU A 110 -2.34 -0.06 0.94
CA GLU A 110 -3.80 -0.18 0.76
C GLU A 110 -4.40 -1.16 1.78
N GLY A 111 -3.85 -2.39 1.88
CA GLY A 111 -4.30 -3.37 2.86
C GLY A 111 -4.11 -2.91 4.31
N HIS A 112 -2.96 -2.28 4.62
CA HIS A 112 -2.72 -1.75 5.96
C HIS A 112 -3.69 -0.63 6.35
N GLN A 113 -4.04 0.26 5.41
CA GLN A 113 -4.99 1.34 5.63
C GLN A 113 -6.41 0.81 5.80
N GLU A 114 -6.79 -0.23 5.06
CA GLU A 114 -8.09 -0.89 5.22
C GLU A 114 -8.25 -1.49 6.63
N ALA A 115 -7.22 -2.17 7.14
CA ALA A 115 -7.22 -2.69 8.50
C ALA A 115 -7.37 -1.57 9.54
N ILE A 116 -6.63 -0.46 9.38
CA ILE A 116 -6.76 0.72 10.25
C ILE A 116 -8.18 1.27 10.20
N HIS A 117 -8.72 1.50 9.00
CA HIS A 117 -10.04 2.09 8.82
C HIS A 117 -11.12 1.24 9.48
N THR A 118 -11.08 -0.08 9.24
CA THR A 118 -11.99 -1.05 9.87
C THR A 118 -11.97 -0.93 11.38
N TYR A 119 -10.78 -0.86 12.00
CA TYR A 119 -10.66 -0.81 13.45
C TYR A 119 -10.91 0.57 14.05
N LEU A 120 -10.74 1.66 13.29
CA LEU A 120 -11.21 3.00 13.69
C LEU A 120 -12.73 3.00 13.83
N VAL A 121 -13.44 2.48 12.82
CA VAL A 121 -14.91 2.40 12.84
C VAL A 121 -15.40 1.48 13.96
N LEU A 122 -14.77 0.32 14.13
CA LEU A 122 -15.14 -0.59 15.21
C LEU A 122 -14.91 0.03 16.59
N ALA A 123 -13.81 0.77 16.78
CA ALA A 123 -13.45 1.32 18.09
C ALA A 123 -14.51 2.23 18.70
N GLU A 124 -15.31 2.92 17.89
CA GLU A 124 -16.45 3.72 18.35
C GLU A 124 -17.41 2.88 19.22
N ASN A 125 -17.67 1.64 18.81
CA ASN A 125 -18.55 0.72 19.54
C ASN A 125 -17.91 0.08 20.77
N TYR A 126 -16.59 0.22 20.93
CA TYR A 126 -15.81 -0.37 22.03
C TYR A 126 -15.12 0.70 22.88
N LYS A 127 -15.57 1.96 22.83
CA LYS A 127 -14.94 3.10 23.52
C LYS A 127 -14.70 2.84 25.02
N THR A 128 -15.64 2.14 25.67
CA THR A 128 -15.57 1.78 27.10
C THR A 128 -14.96 0.39 27.35
N ASN A 129 -14.77 -0.44 26.32
CA ASN A 129 -14.25 -1.80 26.46
C ASN A 129 -13.32 -2.20 25.30
N LEU A 130 -12.14 -1.59 25.28
CA LEU A 130 -11.11 -1.90 24.29
C LEU A 130 -10.51 -3.31 24.42
N ASP A 131 -10.72 -3.99 25.55
CA ASP A 131 -10.22 -5.35 25.74
C ASP A 131 -11.07 -6.38 24.96
N ALA A 132 -12.39 -6.12 24.82
CA ALA A 132 -13.24 -6.89 23.91
C ALA A 132 -12.85 -6.68 22.43
N LEU A 133 -12.51 -5.44 22.04
CA LEU A 133 -11.98 -5.16 20.70
C LEU A 133 -10.66 -5.91 20.44
N ASN A 134 -9.77 -5.95 21.43
CA ASN A 134 -8.51 -6.70 21.34
C ASN A 134 -8.72 -8.21 21.20
N LEU A 135 -9.75 -8.77 21.83
CA LEU A 135 -10.09 -10.19 21.66
C LEU A 135 -10.55 -10.48 20.23
N ARG A 136 -11.44 -9.64 19.67
CA ARG A 136 -11.87 -9.73 18.27
C ARG A 136 -10.68 -9.67 17.32
N LEU A 137 -9.79 -8.70 17.51
CA LEU A 137 -8.56 -8.54 16.74
C LEU A 137 -7.67 -9.79 16.74
N ARG A 138 -7.48 -10.41 17.90
CA ARG A 138 -6.65 -11.62 18.01
C ARG A 138 -7.24 -12.79 17.23
N ASN A 139 -8.55 -12.94 17.24
CA ASN A 139 -9.23 -13.97 16.46
C ASN A 139 -9.06 -13.71 14.97
N GLU A 140 -9.27 -12.48 14.51
CA GLU A 140 -9.09 -12.10 13.10
C GLU A 140 -7.64 -12.32 12.62
N ILE A 141 -6.64 -11.93 13.41
CA ILE A 141 -5.23 -12.20 13.10
C ILE A 141 -4.97 -13.71 12.96
N LYS A 142 -5.55 -14.52 13.84
CA LYS A 142 -5.40 -15.98 13.82
C LYS A 142 -6.00 -16.57 12.54
N ASP A 143 -7.21 -16.15 12.20
CA ASP A 143 -7.94 -16.64 11.03
C ASP A 143 -7.24 -16.23 9.73
N LEU A 144 -6.81 -14.97 9.63
CA LEU A 144 -6.06 -14.47 8.48
C LEU A 144 -4.73 -15.21 8.31
N LYS A 145 -3.97 -15.44 9.39
CA LYS A 145 -2.72 -16.22 9.32
C LYS A 145 -2.98 -17.65 8.84
N ALA A 146 -4.10 -18.26 9.20
CA ALA A 146 -4.46 -19.60 8.72
C ALA A 146 -4.77 -19.61 7.21
N VAL A 147 -5.46 -18.58 6.71
CA VAL A 147 -5.75 -18.41 5.28
C VAL A 147 -4.48 -18.14 4.48
N MET A 148 -3.65 -17.19 4.93
CA MET A 148 -2.42 -16.78 4.24
C MET A 148 -1.40 -17.92 4.10
N ARG A 149 -1.36 -18.88 5.04
CA ARG A 149 -0.50 -20.08 4.92
C ARG A 149 -0.79 -20.95 3.70
N LYS A 150 -2.03 -20.90 3.20
CA LYS A 150 -2.48 -21.71 2.06
C LYS A 150 -2.42 -20.98 0.72
N GLN A 151 -2.16 -19.67 0.75
CA GLN A 151 -2.20 -18.81 -0.43
C GLN A 151 -0.80 -18.38 -0.86
N LYS A 152 -0.66 -17.98 -2.14
CA LYS A 152 0.55 -17.32 -2.61
C LYS A 152 0.75 -16.00 -1.87
N LYS A 153 2.01 -15.57 -1.76
CA LYS A 153 2.38 -14.30 -1.15
C LYS A 153 1.63 -13.15 -1.85
N ASP A 154 0.85 -12.40 -1.09
CA ASP A 154 0.04 -11.30 -1.57
C ASP A 154 0.32 -10.05 -0.72
N ALA A 155 0.74 -8.97 -1.38
CA ALA A 155 1.19 -7.76 -0.71
C ALA A 155 0.06 -7.06 0.06
N TRP A 156 -1.18 -7.13 -0.46
CA TRP A 156 -2.34 -6.56 0.20
C TRP A 156 -2.63 -7.28 1.52
N ASN A 157 -2.69 -8.62 1.49
CA ASN A 157 -2.89 -9.44 2.69
C ASN A 157 -1.76 -9.25 3.72
N GLU A 158 -0.51 -9.12 3.26
CA GLU A 158 0.62 -8.78 4.13
C GLU A 158 0.45 -7.40 4.79
N GLY A 159 -0.01 -6.42 4.02
CA GLY A 159 -0.34 -5.09 4.51
C GLY A 159 -1.45 -5.12 5.55
N TYR A 160 -2.55 -5.79 5.25
CA TYR A 160 -3.71 -5.94 6.12
C TYR A 160 -3.33 -6.62 7.43
N LEU A 161 -2.64 -7.76 7.37
CA LEU A 161 -2.13 -8.44 8.56
C LEU A 161 -1.21 -7.54 9.38
N ASN A 162 -0.32 -6.81 8.73
CA ASN A 162 0.59 -5.89 9.41
C ASN A 162 -0.17 -4.75 10.11
N GLY A 163 -1.23 -4.25 9.49
CA GLY A 163 -2.16 -3.28 10.08
C GLY A 163 -2.83 -3.83 11.33
N LEU A 164 -3.37 -5.06 11.29
CA LEU A 164 -3.95 -5.72 12.47
C LEU A 164 -2.93 -5.87 13.62
N GLU A 165 -1.70 -6.30 13.30
CA GLU A 165 -0.64 -6.41 14.31
C GLU A 165 -0.23 -5.05 14.89
N TYR A 166 -0.23 -3.99 14.05
CA TYR A 166 -0.02 -2.62 14.50
C TYR A 166 -1.11 -2.16 15.46
N ILE A 167 -2.37 -2.37 15.11
CA ILE A 167 -3.53 -2.06 15.98
C ILE A 167 -3.39 -2.76 17.33
N GLY A 168 -3.00 -4.04 17.34
CA GLY A 168 -2.82 -4.82 18.58
C GLY A 168 -1.71 -4.25 19.47
N ARG A 169 -0.61 -3.78 18.88
CA ARG A 169 0.43 -3.05 19.63
C ARG A 169 -0.11 -1.73 20.17
N SER A 170 -0.87 -0.97 19.39
CA SER A 170 -1.46 0.30 19.82
C SER A 170 -2.43 0.12 20.99
N LEU A 171 -3.27 -0.93 20.97
CA LEU A 171 -4.15 -1.29 22.08
C LEU A 171 -3.34 -1.62 23.36
N LYS A 172 -2.27 -2.43 23.23
CA LYS A 172 -1.39 -2.73 24.35
C LYS A 172 -0.72 -1.47 24.91
N ASN A 173 -0.19 -0.62 24.03
CA ASN A 173 0.50 0.61 24.41
C ASN A 173 -0.44 1.60 25.11
N SER A 174 -1.70 1.72 24.65
CA SER A 174 -2.71 2.55 25.31
C SER A 174 -2.95 2.14 26.77
N LYS A 175 -2.95 0.84 27.04
CA LYS A 175 -3.13 0.30 28.40
C LYS A 175 -1.92 0.62 29.28
N VAL A 176 -0.71 0.38 28.77
CA VAL A 176 0.54 0.69 29.49
C VAL A 176 0.65 2.18 29.79
N TYR A 177 0.31 3.04 28.81
CA TYR A 177 0.31 4.48 28.99
C TYR A 177 -0.59 4.92 30.15
N MET A 178 -1.82 4.42 30.19
CA MET A 178 -2.79 4.77 31.24
C MET A 178 -2.37 4.23 32.61
N MET A 179 -1.81 3.01 32.67
CA MET A 179 -1.26 2.48 33.92
C MET A 179 -0.13 3.36 34.46
N ASN A 180 0.79 3.79 33.60
CA ASN A 180 1.89 4.69 34.00
C ASN A 180 1.35 6.05 34.45
N LYS A 181 0.36 6.62 33.77
CA LYS A 181 -0.28 7.88 34.14
C LYS A 181 -0.90 7.80 35.53
N ILE A 182 -1.71 6.77 35.80
CA ILE A 182 -2.32 6.53 37.12
C ILE A 182 -1.25 6.36 38.20
N GLN A 183 -0.20 5.58 37.93
CA GLN A 183 0.88 5.38 38.88
C GLN A 183 1.61 6.69 39.21
N MET A 184 1.88 7.54 38.22
CA MET A 184 2.49 8.85 38.43
C MET A 184 1.59 9.75 39.28
N GLU A 185 0.30 9.80 38.97
CA GLU A 185 -0.69 10.59 39.73
C GLU A 185 -0.79 10.14 41.19
N LEU A 186 -0.77 8.83 41.44
CA LEU A 186 -0.76 8.26 42.80
C LEU A 186 0.55 8.50 43.56
N SER A 187 1.68 8.58 42.86
CA SER A 187 3.00 8.83 43.48
C SER A 187 3.27 10.31 43.81
N MET A 188 2.45 11.21 43.25
CA MET A 188 2.49 12.65 43.50
C MET A 188 1.51 13.10 44.60
N GLN A 189 0.69 12.17 45.11
CA GLN A 189 -0.18 12.37 46.28
C GLN A 189 0.56 11.97 47.56
#